data_AF-A0AAU9II72-F1
#
_entry.id   AF-A0AAU9II72-F1
#
_cell.length_a   1.000
_cell.length_b   1.000
_cell.length_c   1.000
_cell.angle_alpha   90.00
_cell.angle_beta   90.00
_cell.angle_gamma   90.00
#
_symmetry.space_group_name_H-M   'P 1'
#
loop_
_entity.id
_entity.type
_entity.pdbx_description
1 polymer ?
#
loop_
_entity_poly.entity_id
_entity_poly.type
_entity_poly.pdbx_seq_one_letter_code
_entity_poly.pdbx_strand_id
1 'polypeptide(L)'
;MSSEEDLNSFLKSNRSLPETDKILHELFKQAFITNCSLDDASCTPEELKTLEELDTLEILENLKDLLTDLLKFKKDYKTSDKAELAKRSEQFEAMLQKLEAEVRNHIRIEHQLKLHIETSQGKVDELEKLKETANKQIRDLEIRLQEKPAENEKIRPSLHRDADRVRKDYEEKLIKLVDAGEKREKIIHKLEHECAKLKNLFEEKSKDCERYKEELNKYKENTISKEKRLEGRGGNNIDDLKRKVEEKAIELNWMQQKIKGSAKSPSLQGKERRSARKSLGEMELIKNSSPYGIRREYTEPAPKKDERPGTSFKKPRSSSRGHIRSHSEHERPASSKRIPLH
;
A
#
# COMPACT_ATOMS: atom_id res chain seq x y z
N MET A 1 -24.77 -51.46 132.30
CA MET A 1 -23.59 -51.36 131.43
C MET A 1 -23.91 -51.92 130.05
N SER A 2 -24.99 -51.46 129.40
CA SER A 2 -25.48 -52.01 128.12
C SER A 2 -25.78 -50.89 127.11
N SER A 3 -25.01 -49.80 127.14
CA SER A 3 -25.29 -48.59 126.35
C SER A 3 -24.10 -48.07 125.54
N GLU A 4 -22.90 -48.64 125.71
CA GLU A 4 -21.73 -48.29 124.89
C GLU A 4 -21.44 -49.32 123.77
N GLU A 5 -21.82 -50.58 123.94
CA GLU A 5 -21.65 -51.59 122.88
C GLU A 5 -22.66 -51.42 121.73
N ASP A 6 -23.87 -50.94 122.02
CA ASP A 6 -24.90 -50.73 120.99
C ASP A 6 -24.64 -49.48 120.13
N LEU A 7 -23.97 -48.45 120.68
CA LEU A 7 -23.56 -47.28 119.88
C LEU A 7 -22.39 -47.60 118.94
N ASN A 8 -21.45 -48.47 119.37
CA ASN A 8 -20.35 -48.94 118.52
C ASN A 8 -20.81 -49.95 117.45
N SER A 9 -21.90 -50.68 117.70
CA SER A 9 -22.57 -51.53 116.69
C SER A 9 -23.28 -50.69 115.63
N PHE A 10 -23.97 -49.62 116.03
CA PHE A 10 -24.70 -48.74 115.10
C PHE A 10 -23.79 -47.92 114.18
N LEU A 11 -22.63 -47.47 114.67
CA LEU A 11 -21.62 -46.80 113.84
C LEU A 11 -20.85 -47.74 112.90
N LYS A 12 -20.87 -49.06 113.16
CA LYS A 12 -20.25 -50.08 112.30
C LYS A 12 -21.18 -50.61 111.20
N SER A 13 -22.50 -50.50 111.36
CA SER A 13 -23.45 -51.17 110.45
C SER A 13 -24.04 -50.30 109.33
N ASN A 14 -23.67 -49.02 109.21
CA ASN A 14 -24.12 -48.15 108.11
C ASN A 14 -23.00 -47.22 107.59
N ARG A 15 -21.87 -47.81 107.23
CA ARG A 15 -20.92 -47.20 106.29
C ARG A 15 -20.92 -47.99 104.99
N SER A 16 -22.08 -48.10 104.33
CA SER A 16 -22.00 -48.25 102.87
C SER A 16 -21.29 -46.99 102.39
N LEU A 17 -20.05 -47.11 101.94
CA LEU A 17 -19.36 -45.99 101.30
C LEU A 17 -20.35 -45.33 100.33
N PRO A 18 -20.48 -43.99 100.34
CA PRO A 18 -21.26 -43.25 99.37
C PRO A 18 -21.06 -43.87 97.99
N GLU A 19 -22.13 -44.04 97.22
CA GLU A 19 -22.07 -44.65 95.89
C GLU A 19 -21.00 -43.99 94.99
N THR A 20 -20.73 -42.70 95.23
CA THR A 20 -19.65 -41.91 94.63
C THR A 20 -18.25 -42.46 94.91
N ASP A 21 -17.98 -42.95 96.11
CA ASP A 21 -16.64 -43.41 96.49
C ASP A 21 -16.34 -44.76 95.85
N LYS A 22 -17.35 -45.62 95.71
CA LYS A 22 -17.23 -46.89 94.97
C LYS A 22 -16.95 -46.62 93.49
N ILE A 23 -17.64 -45.65 92.89
CA ILE A 23 -17.40 -45.24 91.50
C ILE A 23 -15.98 -44.68 91.34
N LEU A 24 -15.51 -43.87 92.29
CA LEU A 24 -14.17 -43.30 92.27
C LEU A 24 -13.09 -44.39 92.40
N HIS A 25 -13.26 -45.35 93.31
CA HIS A 25 -12.39 -46.51 93.45
C HIS A 25 -12.31 -47.32 92.16
N GLU A 26 -13.45 -47.63 91.55
CA GLU A 26 -13.49 -48.41 90.32
C GLU A 26 -12.81 -47.66 89.16
N LEU A 27 -13.05 -46.35 89.04
CA LEU A 27 -12.39 -45.51 88.06
C LEU A 27 -10.86 -45.50 88.24
N PHE A 28 -10.39 -45.35 89.48
CA PHE A 28 -8.96 -45.34 89.79
C PHE A 28 -8.33 -46.71 89.52
N LYS A 29 -8.98 -47.81 89.92
CA LYS A 29 -8.55 -49.19 89.63
C LYS A 29 -8.41 -49.42 88.13
N GLN A 30 -9.39 -49.01 87.33
CA GLN A 30 -9.33 -49.11 85.87
C GLN A 30 -8.19 -48.26 85.28
N ALA A 31 -8.01 -47.02 85.76
CA ALA A 31 -6.94 -46.13 85.32
C ALA A 31 -5.56 -46.72 85.63
N PHE A 32 -5.37 -47.27 86.83
CA PHE A 32 -4.12 -47.90 87.26
C PHE A 32 -3.78 -49.13 86.40
N ILE A 33 -4.73 -50.06 86.23
CA ILE A 33 -4.52 -51.27 85.40
C ILE A 33 -4.18 -50.87 83.95
N THR A 34 -4.88 -49.87 83.42
CA THR A 34 -4.61 -49.36 82.07
C THR A 34 -3.20 -48.75 82.00
N ASN A 35 -2.79 -47.99 83.00
CA ASN A 35 -1.45 -47.40 83.04
C ASN A 35 -0.35 -48.48 83.07
N CYS A 36 -0.49 -49.52 83.90
CA CYS A 36 0.44 -50.65 83.90
C CYS A 36 0.55 -51.30 82.50
N SER A 37 -0.59 -51.49 81.81
CA SER A 37 -0.59 -52.07 80.47
C SER A 37 0.09 -51.20 79.41
N LEU A 38 0.09 -49.87 79.57
CA LEU A 38 0.79 -48.94 78.69
C LEU A 38 2.31 -49.00 78.87
N ASP A 39 2.76 -49.38 80.07
CA ASP A 39 4.17 -49.59 80.40
C ASP A 39 4.64 -51.04 80.13
N ASP A 40 3.84 -51.82 79.38
CA ASP A 40 4.06 -53.25 79.12
C ASP A 40 4.20 -54.08 80.41
N ALA A 41 3.65 -53.62 81.54
CA ALA A 41 3.65 -54.27 82.84
C ALA A 41 2.28 -54.90 83.17
N SER A 42 2.29 -56.06 83.82
CA SER A 42 1.06 -56.69 84.33
C SER A 42 0.81 -56.29 85.78
N CYS A 43 -0.43 -55.92 86.11
CA CYS A 43 -0.84 -55.67 87.49
C CYS A 43 -0.80 -56.99 88.29
N THR A 44 -0.02 -57.01 89.37
CA THR A 44 0.12 -58.17 90.25
C THR A 44 -1.09 -58.32 91.16
N PRO A 45 -1.42 -59.55 91.61
CA PRO A 45 -2.54 -59.76 92.53
C PRO A 45 -2.33 -59.04 93.87
N GLU A 46 -1.09 -58.84 94.29
CA GLU A 46 -0.75 -58.05 95.48
C GLU A 46 -1.12 -56.56 95.30
N GLU A 47 -0.81 -55.96 94.15
CA GLU A 47 -1.17 -54.57 93.82
C GLU A 47 -2.68 -54.38 93.73
N LEU A 48 -3.40 -55.34 93.12
CA LEU A 48 -4.87 -55.32 93.06
C LEU A 48 -5.51 -55.33 94.44
N LYS A 49 -4.92 -56.08 95.37
CA LYS A 49 -5.38 -56.11 96.76
C LYS A 49 -5.10 -54.78 97.46
N THR A 50 -3.92 -54.19 97.27
CA THR A 50 -3.63 -52.87 97.85
C THR A 50 -4.55 -51.77 97.31
N LEU A 51 -4.98 -51.83 96.05
CA LEU A 51 -5.94 -50.89 95.46
C LEU A 51 -7.33 -50.95 96.12
N GLU A 52 -7.72 -52.09 96.66
CA GLU A 52 -8.98 -52.28 97.38
C GLU A 52 -8.92 -51.75 98.81
N GLU A 53 -7.72 -51.56 99.37
CA GLU A 53 -7.48 -51.10 100.74
C GLU A 53 -7.26 -49.58 100.85
N LEU A 54 -7.04 -48.87 99.73
CA LEU A 54 -6.85 -47.41 99.71
C LEU A 54 -8.07 -46.65 100.22
N ASP A 55 -7.86 -45.51 100.87
CA ASP A 55 -8.96 -44.63 101.21
C ASP A 55 -9.30 -43.62 100.09
N THR A 56 -10.46 -42.97 100.18
CA THR A 56 -10.93 -42.01 99.18
C THR A 56 -9.97 -40.81 99.02
N LEU A 57 -9.28 -40.38 100.08
CA LEU A 57 -8.37 -39.23 100.03
C LEU A 57 -7.06 -39.61 99.34
N GLU A 58 -6.50 -40.78 99.66
CA GLU A 58 -5.33 -41.38 99.01
C GLU A 58 -5.59 -41.58 97.52
N ILE A 59 -6.78 -42.04 97.13
CA ILE A 59 -7.16 -42.16 95.71
C ILE A 59 -7.16 -40.80 95.01
N LEU A 60 -7.71 -39.76 95.65
CA LEU A 60 -7.73 -38.41 95.07
C LEU A 60 -6.33 -37.82 94.94
N GLU A 61 -5.45 -38.04 95.92
CA GLU A 61 -4.05 -37.62 95.86
C GLU A 61 -3.29 -38.36 94.74
N ASN A 62 -3.41 -39.68 94.67
CA ASN A 62 -2.81 -40.48 93.60
C ASN A 62 -3.34 -40.08 92.21
N LEU A 63 -4.65 -39.81 92.09
CA LEU A 63 -5.27 -39.35 90.85
C LEU A 63 -4.76 -37.95 90.45
N LYS A 64 -4.59 -37.06 91.43
CA LYS A 64 -4.03 -35.72 91.20
C LYS A 64 -2.58 -35.81 90.69
N ASP A 65 -1.78 -36.69 91.26
CA ASP A 65 -0.40 -36.90 90.84
C ASP A 65 -0.34 -37.47 89.42
N LEU A 66 -1.16 -38.50 89.13
CA LEU A 66 -1.30 -39.07 87.78
C LEU A 66 -1.71 -38.01 86.74
N LEU A 67 -2.70 -37.18 87.06
CA LEU A 67 -3.14 -36.09 86.18
C LEU A 67 -2.04 -35.04 85.97
N THR A 68 -1.29 -34.73 87.02
CA THR A 68 -0.18 -33.77 86.97
C THR A 68 0.93 -34.30 86.07
N ASP A 69 1.29 -35.57 86.20
CA ASP A 69 2.31 -36.20 85.37
C ASP A 69 1.85 -36.38 83.92
N LEU A 70 0.57 -36.68 83.68
CA LEU A 70 0.01 -36.70 82.33
C LEU A 70 0.08 -35.31 81.67
N LEU A 71 -0.18 -34.24 82.43
CA LEU A 71 -0.07 -32.87 81.92
C LEU A 71 1.39 -32.47 81.64
N LYS A 72 2.33 -32.87 82.50
CA LYS A 72 3.78 -32.69 82.25
C LYS A 72 4.20 -33.47 81.01
N PHE A 73 3.86 -34.76 80.92
CA PHE A 73 4.14 -35.59 79.76
C PHE A 73 3.60 -34.98 78.47
N LYS A 74 2.35 -34.49 78.47
CA LYS A 74 1.77 -33.80 77.31
C LYS A 74 2.55 -32.54 76.93
N LYS A 75 3.04 -31.78 77.91
CA LYS A 75 3.89 -30.61 77.67
C LYS A 75 5.23 -31.04 77.08
N ASP A 76 5.90 -31.98 77.70
CA ASP A 76 7.23 -32.47 77.31
C ASP A 76 7.21 -33.18 75.97
N TYR A 77 6.14 -33.91 75.65
CA TYR A 77 5.91 -34.53 74.35
C TYR A 77 5.71 -33.47 73.25
N LYS A 78 4.96 -32.40 73.53
CA LYS A 78 4.78 -31.28 72.59
C LYS A 78 6.07 -30.51 72.35
N THR A 79 6.92 -30.39 73.36
CA THR A 79 8.24 -29.77 73.26
C THR A 79 9.33 -30.79 72.97
N SER A 80 8.97 -32.05 72.71
CA SER A 80 9.96 -33.09 72.46
C SER A 80 10.64 -32.78 71.15
N ASP A 81 11.96 -32.92 71.13
CA ASP A 81 12.78 -32.75 69.94
C ASP A 81 12.23 -33.53 68.74
N LYS A 82 11.55 -34.68 68.96
CA LYS A 82 10.89 -35.45 67.90
C LYS A 82 9.76 -34.69 67.20
N ALA A 83 8.91 -34.00 67.97
CA ALA A 83 7.80 -33.22 67.43
C ALA A 83 8.30 -31.97 66.70
N GLU A 84 9.31 -31.30 67.26
CA GLU A 84 9.97 -30.16 66.59
C GLU A 84 10.70 -30.58 65.32
N LEU A 85 11.39 -31.73 65.35
CA LEU A 85 12.09 -32.29 64.20
C LEU A 85 11.12 -32.66 63.07
N ALA A 86 9.97 -33.26 63.38
CA ALA A 86 8.93 -33.55 62.39
C ALA A 86 8.43 -32.27 61.73
N LYS A 87 8.09 -31.25 62.53
CA LYS A 87 7.65 -29.94 62.01
C LYS A 87 8.73 -29.27 61.15
N ARG A 88 9.99 -29.35 61.56
CA ARG A 88 11.12 -28.80 60.79
C ARG A 88 11.35 -29.57 59.50
N SER A 89 11.18 -30.89 59.52
CA SER A 89 11.23 -31.74 58.32
C SER A 89 10.15 -31.35 57.32
N GLU A 90 8.91 -31.13 57.77
CA GLU A 90 7.81 -30.66 56.93
C GLU A 90 8.11 -29.28 56.31
N GLN A 91 8.70 -28.37 57.08
CA GLN A 91 9.10 -27.05 56.57
C GLN A 91 10.20 -27.15 55.50
N PHE A 92 11.18 -28.02 55.70
CA PHE A 92 12.23 -28.23 54.70
C PHE A 92 11.70 -28.89 53.43
N GLU A 93 10.80 -29.86 53.56
CA GLU A 93 10.13 -30.48 52.41
C GLU A 93 9.33 -29.44 51.61
N ALA A 94 8.53 -28.59 52.27
CA ALA A 94 7.79 -27.51 51.61
C ALA A 94 8.73 -26.50 50.91
N MET A 95 9.86 -26.18 51.53
CA MET A 95 10.87 -25.30 50.92
C MET A 95 11.52 -25.96 49.69
N LEU A 96 11.86 -27.25 49.77
CA LEU A 96 12.40 -28.01 48.64
C LEU A 96 11.42 -28.05 47.47
N GLN A 97 10.15 -28.36 47.71
CA GLN A 97 9.12 -28.36 46.67
C GLN A 97 8.96 -26.99 45.99
N LYS A 98 9.06 -25.90 46.77
CA LYS A 98 9.02 -24.53 46.21
C LYS A 98 10.23 -24.25 45.31
N LEU A 99 11.44 -24.62 45.75
CA LEU A 99 12.66 -24.46 44.97
C LEU A 99 12.62 -25.32 43.70
N GLU A 100 12.13 -26.56 43.78
CA GLU A 100 11.94 -27.41 42.61
C GLU A 100 10.95 -26.81 41.61
N ALA A 101 9.83 -26.25 42.10
CA ALA A 101 8.85 -25.58 41.23
C ALA A 101 9.45 -24.36 40.53
N GLU A 102 10.29 -23.59 41.22
CA GLU A 102 11.00 -22.44 40.67
C GLU A 102 12.01 -22.87 39.59
N VAL A 103 12.81 -23.92 39.84
CA VAL A 103 13.74 -24.49 38.84
C VAL A 103 12.98 -24.97 37.60
N ARG A 104 11.86 -25.69 37.76
CA ARG A 104 11.02 -26.12 36.63
C ARG A 104 10.47 -24.93 35.83
N ASN A 105 10.13 -23.83 36.51
CA ASN A 105 9.68 -22.61 35.86
C ASN A 105 10.81 -21.92 35.07
N HIS A 106 12.02 -21.84 35.64
CA HIS A 106 13.19 -21.30 34.94
C HIS A 106 13.51 -22.08 33.68
N ILE A 107 13.53 -23.42 33.74
CA ILE A 107 13.76 -24.28 32.56
C ILE A 107 12.72 -23.99 31.46
N ARG A 108 11.46 -23.80 31.83
CA ARG A 108 10.39 -23.48 30.87
C ARG A 108 10.63 -22.13 30.18
N ILE A 109 10.96 -21.10 30.96
CA ILE A 109 11.23 -19.76 30.45
C ILE A 109 12.47 -19.77 29.54
N GLU A 110 13.54 -20.45 29.96
CA GLU A 110 14.77 -20.61 29.18
C GLU A 110 14.48 -21.28 27.84
N HIS A 111 13.72 -22.38 27.83
CA HIS A 111 13.32 -23.05 26.59
C HIS A 111 12.50 -22.14 25.67
N GLN A 112 11.56 -21.37 26.23
CA GLN A 112 10.76 -20.41 25.45
C GLN A 112 11.64 -19.31 24.84
N LEU A 113 12.59 -18.78 25.60
CA LEU A 113 13.54 -17.78 25.12
C LEU A 113 14.43 -18.35 24.02
N LYS A 114 14.90 -19.58 24.17
CA LYS A 114 15.69 -20.28 23.15
C LYS A 114 14.93 -20.39 21.82
N LEU A 115 13.68 -20.86 21.85
CA LEU A 115 12.83 -20.94 20.65
C LEU A 115 12.61 -19.56 20.01
N HIS A 116 12.44 -18.51 20.82
CA HIS A 116 12.28 -17.15 20.31
C HIS A 116 13.56 -16.64 19.64
N ILE A 117 14.73 -16.93 20.21
CA ILE A 117 16.03 -16.60 19.61
C ILE A 117 16.20 -17.33 18.28
N GLU A 118 15.97 -18.64 18.24
CA GLU A 118 16.06 -19.45 17.01
C GLU A 118 15.12 -18.94 15.91
N THR A 119 13.88 -18.60 16.28
CA THR A 119 12.91 -18.01 15.34
C THR A 119 13.36 -16.64 14.84
N SER A 120 13.93 -15.81 15.72
CA SER A 120 14.40 -14.48 15.35
C SER A 120 15.64 -14.54 14.45
N GLN A 121 16.57 -15.47 14.73
CA GLN A 121 17.73 -15.75 13.89
C GLN A 121 17.29 -16.20 12.49
N GLY A 122 16.32 -17.12 12.39
CA GLY A 122 15.78 -17.53 11.09
C GLY A 122 15.24 -16.35 10.25
N LYS A 123 14.56 -15.39 10.88
CA LYS A 123 14.09 -14.17 10.19
C LYS A 123 15.24 -13.26 9.75
N VAL A 124 16.30 -13.15 10.55
CA VAL A 124 17.49 -12.38 10.18
C VAL A 124 18.16 -13.01 8.97
N ASP A 125 18.35 -14.33 8.97
CA ASP A 125 18.95 -15.07 7.84
C ASP A 125 18.14 -14.90 6.54
N GLU A 126 16.81 -14.93 6.63
CA GLU A 126 15.92 -14.67 5.50
C GLU A 126 16.08 -13.24 4.94
N LEU A 127 16.13 -12.24 5.83
CA LEU A 127 16.32 -10.84 5.45
C LEU A 127 17.72 -10.60 4.85
N GLU A 128 18.74 -11.27 5.35
CA GLU A 128 20.11 -11.20 4.81
C GLU A 128 20.18 -11.78 3.40
N LYS A 129 19.53 -12.93 3.15
CA LYS A 129 19.40 -13.50 1.80
C LYS A 129 18.67 -12.54 0.86
N LEU A 130 17.56 -11.95 1.32
CA LEU A 130 16.80 -10.99 0.51
C LEU A 130 17.65 -9.75 0.18
N LYS A 131 18.38 -9.21 1.16
CA LYS A 131 19.34 -8.11 0.95
C LYS A 131 20.42 -8.48 -0.07
N GLU A 132 20.98 -9.70 0.01
CA GLU A 132 21.99 -10.15 -0.95
C GLU A 132 21.42 -10.23 -2.37
N THR A 133 20.21 -10.76 -2.55
CA THR A 133 19.55 -10.80 -3.86
C THR A 133 19.26 -9.41 -4.42
N ALA A 134 18.77 -8.49 -3.58
CA ALA A 134 18.55 -7.10 -3.97
C ALA A 134 19.87 -6.41 -4.38
N ASN A 135 20.94 -6.62 -3.62
CA ASN A 135 22.26 -6.08 -3.96
C ASN A 135 22.85 -6.67 -5.25
N LYS A 136 22.54 -7.93 -5.59
CA LYS A 136 22.90 -8.51 -6.89
C LYS A 136 22.13 -7.82 -8.02
N GLN A 137 20.82 -7.63 -7.86
CA GLN A 137 20.00 -6.92 -8.84
C GLN A 137 20.43 -5.46 -9.04
N ILE A 138 20.78 -4.75 -7.97
CA ILE A 138 21.31 -3.38 -8.05
C ILE A 138 22.59 -3.37 -8.88
N ARG A 139 23.54 -4.26 -8.58
CA ARG A 139 24.80 -4.37 -9.33
C ARG A 139 24.57 -4.69 -10.81
N ASP A 140 23.66 -5.61 -11.12
CA ASP A 140 23.34 -5.95 -12.52
C ASP A 140 22.73 -4.74 -13.27
N LEU A 141 21.89 -3.96 -12.61
CA LEU A 141 21.32 -2.73 -13.18
C LEU A 141 22.37 -1.63 -13.35
N GLU A 142 23.29 -1.48 -12.40
CA GLU A 142 24.42 -0.55 -12.49
C GLU A 142 25.32 -0.89 -13.68
N ILE A 143 25.66 -2.17 -13.88
CA ILE A 143 26.43 -2.63 -15.05
C ILE A 143 25.70 -2.27 -16.35
N ARG A 144 24.41 -2.60 -16.46
CA ARG A 144 23.60 -2.27 -17.65
C ARG A 144 23.52 -0.76 -17.90
N LEU A 145 23.49 0.06 -16.84
CA LEU A 145 23.50 1.51 -16.96
C LEU A 145 24.86 2.05 -17.45
N GLN A 146 25.97 1.41 -17.06
CA GLN A 146 27.31 1.75 -17.56
C GLN A 146 27.55 1.29 -18.99
N GLU A 147 26.93 0.21 -19.46
CA GLU A 147 27.10 -0.30 -20.84
C GLU A 147 26.29 0.52 -21.88
N LYS A 148 25.11 1.03 -21.51
CA LYS A 148 24.27 1.87 -22.39
C LYS A 148 24.94 3.12 -22.99
N PRO A 149 25.74 3.92 -22.26
CA PRO A 149 26.43 5.06 -22.86
C PRO A 149 27.45 4.63 -23.91
N ALA A 150 28.13 3.48 -23.73
CA ALA A 150 29.07 2.97 -24.74
C ALA A 150 28.37 2.54 -26.03
N GLU A 151 27.16 1.98 -25.96
CA GLU A 151 26.33 1.72 -27.16
C GLU A 151 25.85 3.02 -27.81
N ASN A 152 25.36 3.98 -27.02
CA ASN A 152 24.92 5.28 -27.53
C ASN A 152 26.06 6.09 -28.16
N GLU A 153 27.27 5.99 -27.62
CA GLU A 153 28.46 6.66 -28.12
C GLU A 153 28.96 6.06 -29.45
N LYS A 154 28.71 4.77 -29.71
CA LYS A 154 28.94 4.15 -31.04
C LYS A 154 27.92 4.60 -32.09
N ILE A 155 26.69 4.88 -31.68
CA ILE A 155 25.59 5.30 -32.58
C ILE A 155 25.73 6.78 -32.97
N ARG A 156 26.19 7.64 -32.06
CA ARG A 156 26.36 9.09 -32.27
C ARG A 156 27.14 9.51 -33.53
N PRO A 157 28.31 8.91 -33.84
CA PRO A 157 29.09 9.27 -35.03
C PRO A 157 28.39 8.92 -36.35
N SER A 158 27.61 7.83 -36.38
CA SER A 158 26.86 7.45 -37.58
C SER A 158 25.74 8.44 -37.89
N LEU A 159 24.95 8.80 -36.86
CA LEU A 159 23.92 9.84 -36.95
C LEU A 159 24.49 11.20 -37.33
N HIS A 160 25.66 11.57 -36.81
CA HIS A 160 26.27 12.85 -37.15
C HIS A 160 26.71 12.90 -38.61
N ARG A 161 27.30 11.81 -39.14
CA ARG A 161 27.68 11.70 -40.55
C ARG A 161 26.47 11.77 -41.48
N ASP A 162 25.38 11.12 -41.12
CA ASP A 162 24.15 11.16 -41.92
C ASP A 162 23.51 12.56 -41.86
N ALA A 163 23.48 13.20 -40.70
CA ALA A 163 23.01 14.58 -40.55
C ALA A 163 23.87 15.57 -41.36
N ASP A 164 25.19 15.40 -41.39
CA ASP A 164 26.11 16.25 -42.16
C ASP A 164 25.93 16.05 -43.67
N ARG A 165 25.72 14.81 -44.13
CA ARG A 165 25.36 14.52 -45.53
C ARG A 165 24.07 15.19 -45.93
N VAL A 166 23.02 15.04 -45.11
CA VAL A 166 21.72 15.67 -45.36
C VAL A 166 21.85 17.19 -45.38
N ARG A 167 22.62 17.78 -44.45
CA ARG A 167 22.87 19.22 -44.41
C ARG A 167 23.54 19.70 -45.70
N LYS A 168 24.59 19.01 -46.15
CA LYS A 168 25.31 19.33 -47.38
C LYS A 168 24.40 19.25 -48.62
N ASP A 169 23.55 18.23 -48.71
CA ASP A 169 22.58 18.10 -49.80
C ASP A 169 21.55 19.25 -49.81
N TYR A 170 21.12 19.72 -48.63
CA TYR A 170 20.24 20.89 -48.52
C TYR A 170 20.95 22.19 -48.88
N GLU A 171 22.20 22.38 -48.47
CA GLU A 171 23.02 23.54 -48.85
C GLU A 171 23.23 23.60 -50.37
N GLU A 172 23.55 22.47 -51.01
CA GLU A 172 23.70 22.39 -52.47
C GLU A 172 22.39 22.70 -53.21
N LYS A 173 21.25 22.22 -52.70
CA LYS A 173 19.93 22.56 -53.25
C LYS A 173 19.60 24.03 -53.08
N LEU A 174 19.96 24.63 -51.95
CA LEU A 174 19.74 26.04 -51.67
C LEU A 174 20.53 26.91 -52.64
N ILE A 175 21.81 26.62 -52.87
CA ILE A 175 22.66 27.32 -53.84
C ILE A 175 22.04 27.25 -55.24
N LYS A 176 21.62 26.07 -55.71
CA LYS A 176 20.98 25.91 -57.02
C LYS A 176 19.69 26.73 -57.16
N LEU A 177 18.90 26.86 -56.10
CA LEU A 177 17.68 27.67 -56.10
C LEU A 177 17.99 29.18 -56.14
N VAL A 178 19.02 29.62 -55.42
CA VAL A 178 19.48 31.02 -55.45
C VAL A 178 19.96 31.38 -56.86
N ASP A 179 20.83 30.57 -57.47
CA ASP A 179 21.31 30.79 -58.85
C ASP A 179 20.16 30.84 -59.86
N ALA A 180 19.15 29.98 -59.69
CA ALA A 180 17.96 29.98 -60.53
C ALA A 180 17.12 31.25 -60.31
N GLY A 181 17.04 31.74 -59.09
CA GLY A 181 16.42 33.01 -58.73
C GLY A 181 17.09 34.19 -59.43
N GLU A 182 18.42 34.31 -59.32
CA GLU A 182 19.19 35.39 -59.97
C GLU A 182 19.04 35.38 -61.49
N LYS A 183 19.00 34.19 -62.12
CA LYS A 183 18.75 34.07 -63.56
C LYS A 183 17.36 34.57 -63.93
N ARG A 184 16.33 34.26 -63.13
CA ARG A 184 14.97 34.77 -63.34
C ARG A 184 14.89 36.28 -63.16
N GLU A 185 15.58 36.82 -62.17
CA GLU A 185 15.64 38.27 -61.91
C GLU A 185 16.27 39.03 -63.08
N LYS A 186 17.36 38.50 -63.66
CA LYS A 186 17.95 39.04 -64.90
C LYS A 186 16.97 39.03 -66.08
N ILE A 187 16.10 38.02 -66.18
CA ILE A 187 15.06 37.97 -67.22
C ILE A 187 13.97 39.01 -66.94
N ILE A 188 13.53 39.13 -65.68
CA ILE A 188 12.54 40.12 -65.25
C ILE A 188 13.03 41.53 -65.61
N HIS A 189 14.28 41.89 -65.27
CA HIS A 189 14.84 43.20 -65.63
C HIS A 189 14.87 43.48 -67.14
N LYS A 190 15.16 42.47 -67.97
CA LYS A 190 15.09 42.62 -69.44
C LYS A 190 13.67 42.90 -69.90
N LEU A 191 12.70 42.15 -69.37
CA LEU A 191 11.27 42.33 -69.68
C LEU A 191 10.75 43.68 -69.19
N GLU A 192 11.13 44.11 -67.99
CA GLU A 192 10.80 45.43 -67.45
C GLU A 192 11.31 46.55 -68.36
N HIS A 193 12.55 46.43 -68.84
CA HIS A 193 13.14 47.39 -69.76
C HIS A 193 12.44 47.39 -71.14
N GLU A 194 12.07 46.22 -71.67
CA GLU A 194 11.27 46.13 -72.91
C GLU A 194 9.86 46.71 -72.74
N CYS A 195 9.20 46.43 -71.61
CA CYS A 195 7.91 47.02 -71.25
C CYS A 195 8.00 48.55 -71.15
N ALA A 196 9.07 49.09 -70.56
CA ALA A 196 9.30 50.52 -70.49
C ALA A 196 9.47 51.13 -71.90
N LYS A 197 10.22 50.48 -72.79
CA LYS A 197 10.36 50.90 -74.20
C LYS A 197 9.02 50.91 -74.93
N LEU A 198 8.24 49.83 -74.81
CA LEU A 198 6.93 49.73 -75.43
C LEU A 198 5.95 50.78 -74.90
N LYS A 199 6.00 51.06 -73.59
CA LYS A 199 5.20 52.11 -72.96
C LYS A 199 5.52 53.49 -73.51
N ASN A 200 6.80 53.83 -73.67
CA ASN A 200 7.23 55.10 -74.26
C ASN A 200 6.77 55.23 -75.73
N LEU A 201 6.92 54.15 -76.50
CA LEU A 201 6.51 54.11 -77.92
C LEU A 201 4.99 54.23 -78.08
N PHE A 202 4.23 53.62 -77.17
CA PHE A 202 2.78 53.78 -77.08
C PHE A 202 2.38 55.22 -76.73
N GLU A 203 3.09 55.87 -75.80
CA GLU A 203 2.84 57.26 -75.43
C GLU A 203 3.14 58.22 -76.59
N GLU A 204 4.24 58.00 -77.32
CA GLU A 204 4.60 58.77 -78.52
C GLU A 204 3.52 58.62 -79.61
N LYS A 205 3.04 57.40 -79.87
CA LYS A 205 1.96 57.15 -80.82
C LYS A 205 0.63 57.72 -80.36
N SER A 206 0.37 57.75 -79.05
CA SER A 206 -0.82 58.41 -78.49
C SER A 206 -0.77 59.92 -78.76
N LYS A 207 0.39 60.58 -78.55
CA LYS A 207 0.60 61.99 -78.89
C LYS A 207 0.47 62.26 -80.39
N ASP A 208 0.99 61.37 -81.25
CA ASP A 208 0.75 61.44 -82.71
C ASP A 208 -0.73 61.42 -83.04
N CYS A 209 -1.50 60.50 -82.45
CA CYS A 209 -2.94 60.39 -82.68
C CYS A 209 -3.69 61.65 -82.21
N GLU A 210 -3.30 62.24 -81.07
CA GLU A 210 -3.85 63.51 -80.60
C GLU A 210 -3.56 64.64 -81.58
N ARG A 211 -2.32 64.75 -82.09
CA ARG A 211 -1.95 65.73 -83.13
C ARG A 211 -2.78 65.57 -84.40
N TYR A 212 -2.92 64.35 -84.91
CA TYR A 212 -3.76 64.10 -86.10
C TYR A 212 -5.23 64.41 -85.83
N LYS A 213 -5.73 64.15 -84.62
CA LYS A 213 -7.11 64.49 -84.23
C LYS A 213 -7.32 66.00 -84.19
N GLU A 214 -6.35 66.78 -83.71
CA GLU A 214 -6.36 68.23 -83.76
C GLU A 214 -6.30 68.79 -85.19
N GLU A 215 -5.42 68.25 -86.05
CA GLU A 215 -5.33 68.62 -87.46
C GLU A 215 -6.63 68.31 -88.22
N LEU A 216 -7.22 67.14 -87.97
CA LEU A 216 -8.52 66.76 -88.53
C LEU A 216 -9.61 67.73 -88.07
N ASN A 217 -9.60 68.15 -86.81
CA ASN A 217 -10.53 69.17 -86.30
C ASN A 217 -10.31 70.53 -86.96
N LYS A 218 -9.07 70.97 -87.17
CA LYS A 218 -8.75 72.20 -87.92
C LYS A 218 -9.22 72.12 -89.38
N TYR A 219 -9.05 70.97 -90.03
CA TYR A 219 -9.61 70.73 -91.37
C TYR A 219 -11.14 70.82 -91.37
N LYS A 220 -11.80 70.21 -90.37
CA LYS A 220 -13.26 70.32 -90.20
C LYS A 220 -13.72 71.77 -90.00
N GLU A 221 -13.04 72.55 -89.16
CA GLU A 221 -13.33 73.98 -88.95
C GLU A 221 -13.06 74.81 -90.22
N ASN A 222 -12.04 74.47 -91.00
CA ASN A 222 -11.74 75.12 -92.29
C ASN A 222 -12.75 74.75 -93.39
N THR A 223 -13.29 73.53 -93.41
CA THR A 223 -14.43 73.18 -94.27
C THR A 223 -15.70 73.92 -93.82
N ILE A 224 -15.99 74.00 -92.52
CA ILE A 224 -17.16 74.74 -91.99
C ILE A 224 -17.03 76.25 -92.27
N SER A 225 -15.81 76.79 -92.35
CA SER A 225 -15.55 78.20 -92.68
C SER A 225 -15.57 78.50 -94.18
N LYS A 226 -15.42 77.49 -95.06
CA LYS A 226 -15.65 77.61 -96.52
C LYS A 226 -17.08 77.26 -96.94
N GLU A 227 -17.82 76.54 -96.11
CA GLU A 227 -19.22 76.16 -96.30
C GLU A 227 -20.22 77.24 -95.80
N LYS A 228 -19.74 78.34 -95.19
CA LYS A 228 -20.55 79.52 -94.77
C LYS A 228 -20.64 80.66 -95.80
N ARG A 229 -20.25 80.45 -97.06
CA ARG A 229 -20.47 81.42 -98.17
C ARG A 229 -21.26 80.90 -99.38
N LEU A 230 -21.75 79.66 -99.38
CA LEU A 230 -22.70 79.17 -100.39
C LEU A 230 -23.72 78.20 -99.73
N GLU A 231 -25.00 78.55 -99.87
CA GLU A 231 -26.20 77.71 -99.73
C GLU A 231 -26.66 77.32 -98.30
N GLY A 232 -27.80 77.75 -97.78
CA GLY A 232 -28.89 78.49 -98.41
C GLY A 232 -29.66 77.69 -99.44
N ARG A 233 -30.17 76.50 -99.08
CA ARG A 233 -31.26 75.68 -99.70
C ARG A 233 -30.87 74.20 -99.86
N GLY A 234 -31.81 73.34 -99.47
CA GLY A 234 -31.84 71.93 -99.84
C GLY A 234 -31.18 71.03 -98.79
N GLY A 235 -31.84 70.05 -98.19
CA GLY A 235 -33.04 69.34 -98.60
C GLY A 235 -32.78 67.86 -98.47
N ASN A 236 -33.41 67.24 -97.47
CA ASN A 236 -33.99 65.90 -97.49
C ASN A 236 -33.21 64.84 -98.29
N ASN A 237 -32.11 64.30 -97.73
CA ASN A 237 -31.55 63.03 -98.21
C ASN A 237 -30.66 62.26 -97.19
N ILE A 238 -30.60 62.69 -95.93
CA ILE A 238 -29.69 62.11 -94.92
C ILE A 238 -30.31 60.93 -94.16
N ASP A 239 -31.64 60.87 -94.08
CA ASP A 239 -32.35 59.79 -93.37
C ASP A 239 -32.39 58.47 -94.18
N ASP A 240 -32.27 58.52 -95.50
CA ASP A 240 -32.21 57.30 -96.34
C ASP A 240 -30.82 56.65 -96.38
N LEU A 241 -29.75 57.41 -96.11
CA LEU A 241 -28.40 56.85 -95.95
C LEU A 241 -28.20 56.22 -94.57
N LYS A 242 -28.80 56.79 -93.52
CA LYS A 242 -28.77 56.21 -92.16
C LYS A 242 -29.41 54.82 -92.13
N ARG A 243 -30.52 54.65 -92.86
CA ARG A 243 -31.21 53.37 -93.04
C ARG A 243 -30.36 52.33 -93.78
N LYS A 244 -29.66 52.72 -94.85
CA LYS A 244 -28.75 51.82 -95.61
C LYS A 244 -27.51 51.41 -94.81
N VAL A 245 -27.00 52.27 -93.92
CA VAL A 245 -25.86 51.93 -93.04
C VAL A 245 -26.30 50.96 -91.93
N GLU A 246 -27.50 51.13 -91.40
CA GLU A 246 -28.07 50.23 -90.40
C GLU A 246 -28.41 48.85 -91.00
N GLU A 247 -28.93 48.80 -92.23
CA GLU A 247 -29.09 47.55 -92.99
C GLU A 247 -27.76 46.84 -93.27
N LYS A 248 -26.71 47.58 -93.64
CA LYS A 248 -25.36 47.03 -93.85
C LYS A 248 -24.72 46.53 -92.55
N ALA A 249 -24.98 47.16 -91.41
CA ALA A 249 -24.48 46.72 -90.10
C ALA A 249 -25.13 45.39 -89.66
N ILE A 250 -26.42 45.21 -89.96
CA ILE A 250 -27.12 43.94 -89.74
C ILE A 250 -26.58 42.85 -90.68
N GLU A 251 -26.31 43.18 -91.95
CA GLU A 251 -25.72 42.25 -92.94
C GLU A 251 -24.29 41.80 -92.55
N LEU A 252 -23.47 42.71 -92.01
CA LEU A 252 -22.13 42.41 -91.50
C LEU A 252 -22.15 41.51 -90.26
N ASN A 253 -23.10 41.73 -89.35
CA ASN A 253 -23.30 40.86 -88.19
C ASN A 253 -23.79 39.46 -88.60
N TRP A 254 -24.63 39.38 -89.64
CA TRP A 254 -25.06 38.09 -90.23
C TRP A 254 -23.90 37.34 -90.89
N MET A 255 -22.99 38.03 -91.58
CA MET A 255 -21.77 37.41 -92.11
C MET A 255 -20.78 36.98 -91.01
N GLN A 256 -20.65 37.73 -89.91
CA GLN A 256 -19.80 37.36 -88.77
C GLN A 256 -20.32 36.11 -88.03
N GLN A 257 -21.64 35.90 -87.97
CA GLN A 257 -22.22 34.65 -87.48
C GLN A 257 -22.04 33.47 -88.45
N LYS A 258 -22.08 33.69 -89.77
CA LYS A 258 -21.80 32.64 -90.78
C LYS A 258 -20.35 32.17 -90.76
N ILE A 259 -19.38 33.06 -90.51
CA ILE A 259 -17.96 32.70 -90.44
C ILE A 259 -17.61 31.96 -89.13
N LYS A 260 -18.33 32.22 -88.02
CA LYS A 260 -18.20 31.44 -86.77
C LYS A 260 -18.84 30.03 -86.84
N GLY A 261 -19.56 29.70 -87.91
CA GLY A 261 -20.27 28.42 -88.07
C GLY A 261 -19.55 27.32 -88.87
N SER A 262 -18.45 27.60 -89.58
CA SER A 262 -17.81 26.63 -90.50
C SER A 262 -16.34 26.28 -90.19
N ALA A 263 -15.96 26.25 -88.91
CA ALA A 263 -14.69 25.67 -88.47
C ALA A 263 -14.95 24.48 -87.55
N LYS A 264 -15.41 23.36 -88.12
CA LYS A 264 -15.31 22.04 -87.50
C LYS A 264 -14.12 21.26 -88.10
N SER A 265 -13.18 20.97 -87.20
CA SER A 265 -12.30 19.76 -87.15
C SER A 265 -11.04 19.74 -88.04
N PRO A 266 -10.04 18.85 -87.81
CA PRO A 266 -9.92 17.80 -86.78
C PRO A 266 -8.53 17.63 -86.08
N SER A 267 -8.54 16.91 -84.96
CA SER A 267 -7.55 15.93 -84.42
C SER A 267 -6.03 16.18 -84.38
N LEU A 268 -5.43 15.96 -83.19
CA LEU A 268 -4.40 14.94 -82.88
C LEU A 268 -4.02 15.06 -81.38
N GLN A 269 -4.52 14.19 -80.52
CA GLN A 269 -3.81 13.05 -79.89
C GLN A 269 -2.52 13.38 -79.12
N GLY A 270 -2.56 13.17 -77.79
CA GLY A 270 -1.37 13.11 -76.94
C GLY A 270 -1.70 12.99 -75.45
N LYS A 271 -1.70 11.76 -74.94
CA LYS A 271 -1.72 11.27 -73.54
C LYS A 271 -1.07 12.26 -72.53
N GLU A 272 -1.55 12.48 -71.30
CA GLU A 272 -1.43 11.53 -70.19
C GLU A 272 -2.16 11.99 -68.91
N ARG A 273 -2.76 11.00 -68.22
CA ARG A 273 -2.78 10.78 -66.76
C ARG A 273 -3.43 11.82 -65.83
N ARG A 274 -4.68 11.49 -65.51
CA ARG A 274 -5.32 11.49 -64.18
C ARG A 274 -4.41 11.93 -63.01
N SER A 275 -4.78 13.01 -62.33
CA SER A 275 -4.76 13.04 -60.86
C SER A 275 -5.79 14.02 -60.32
N ALA A 276 -6.57 13.52 -59.38
CA ALA A 276 -7.79 14.10 -58.86
C ALA A 276 -7.53 15.38 -58.05
N ARG A 277 -8.31 16.42 -58.33
CA ARG A 277 -8.71 17.42 -57.32
C ARG A 277 -9.51 16.68 -56.24
N LYS A 278 -8.87 16.37 -55.11
CA LYS A 278 -9.53 16.27 -53.80
C LYS A 278 -9.60 17.71 -53.26
N SER A 279 -10.76 18.35 -53.28
CA SER A 279 -11.72 18.35 -52.18
C SER A 279 -11.03 18.71 -50.86
N LEU A 280 -11.19 19.97 -50.47
CA LEU A 280 -11.11 20.46 -49.10
C LEU A 280 -12.06 19.62 -48.25
N GLY A 281 -11.52 18.58 -47.63
CA GLY A 281 -12.19 17.77 -46.63
C GLY A 281 -11.51 18.02 -45.30
N GLU A 282 -12.33 18.36 -44.31
CA GLU A 282 -12.04 18.24 -42.88
C GLU A 282 -11.12 17.06 -42.61
N MET A 283 -10.01 17.32 -41.90
CA MET A 283 -9.33 16.26 -41.18
C MET A 283 -9.30 16.64 -39.72
N GLU A 284 -10.20 15.97 -39.02
CA GLU A 284 -10.33 15.88 -37.59
C GLU A 284 -9.00 15.48 -36.92
N LEU A 285 -8.76 16.09 -35.76
CA LEU A 285 -8.32 15.46 -34.52
C LEU A 285 -7.27 14.33 -34.62
N ILE A 286 -6.00 14.68 -34.42
CA ILE A 286 -5.09 13.82 -33.64
C ILE A 286 -4.58 14.63 -32.45
N LYS A 287 -5.28 14.45 -31.34
CA LYS A 287 -4.80 14.79 -30.00
C LYS A 287 -3.62 13.86 -29.70
N ASN A 288 -2.40 14.41 -29.68
CA ASN A 288 -1.28 13.71 -29.06
C ASN A 288 -1.54 13.62 -27.56
N SER A 289 -1.70 12.38 -27.12
CA SER A 289 -1.82 11.94 -25.74
C SER A 289 -0.61 12.36 -24.91
N SER A 290 -0.90 12.98 -23.77
CA SER A 290 0.01 13.17 -22.63
C SER A 290 0.78 11.89 -22.27
N PRO A 291 2.10 11.98 -21.96
CA PRO A 291 2.89 10.83 -21.55
C PRO A 291 2.86 10.55 -20.03
N TYR A 292 2.02 11.22 -19.24
CA TYR A 292 1.94 10.97 -17.79
C TYR A 292 0.49 10.83 -17.32
N GLY A 293 0.10 9.59 -16.97
CA GLY A 293 -1.25 9.30 -16.47
C GLY A 293 -1.53 7.83 -16.11
N ILE A 294 -1.03 7.39 -14.95
CA ILE A 294 -1.78 6.63 -13.92
C ILE A 294 -2.17 5.14 -14.19
N ARG A 295 -1.47 4.26 -13.45
CA ARG A 295 -2.00 3.24 -12.51
C ARG A 295 -2.83 2.04 -13.05
N ARG A 296 -2.23 0.85 -12.97
CA ARG A 296 -2.87 -0.45 -12.62
C ARG A 296 -1.85 -1.24 -11.78
N GLU A 297 -2.07 -1.40 -10.48
CA GLU A 297 -2.72 -2.58 -9.88
C GLU A 297 -2.17 -3.90 -10.41
N TYR A 298 -1.18 -4.44 -9.69
CA TYR A 298 -0.76 -5.84 -9.81
C TYR A 298 -1.64 -6.70 -8.91
N THR A 299 -2.50 -7.48 -9.53
CA THR A 299 -3.07 -8.72 -8.97
C THR A 299 -1.99 -9.78 -8.88
N GLU A 300 -1.81 -10.35 -7.69
CA GLU A 300 -1.00 -11.55 -7.43
C GLU A 300 -1.51 -12.77 -8.21
N PRO A 301 -0.63 -13.67 -8.69
CA PRO A 301 -1.02 -14.98 -9.13
C PRO A 301 -1.07 -15.98 -7.97
N ALA A 302 -2.22 -16.62 -7.80
CA ALA A 302 -2.44 -17.75 -6.90
C ALA A 302 -1.54 -18.96 -7.27
N PRO A 303 -1.05 -19.74 -6.28
CA PRO A 303 -0.24 -20.93 -6.53
C PRO A 303 -1.11 -22.11 -7.00
N LYS A 304 -0.57 -22.83 -7.99
CA LYS A 304 -1.13 -24.08 -8.53
C LYS A 304 -1.10 -25.18 -7.48
N LYS A 305 -2.21 -25.92 -7.42
CA LYS A 305 -2.36 -27.19 -6.71
C LYS A 305 -1.55 -28.27 -7.42
N ASP A 306 -0.65 -28.92 -6.70
CA ASP A 306 -0.15 -30.25 -7.05
C ASP A 306 -0.69 -31.29 -6.07
N GLU A 307 -0.89 -32.48 -6.65
CA GLU A 307 -1.72 -33.58 -6.16
C GLU A 307 -1.06 -34.36 -5.01
N ARG A 308 -1.92 -34.93 -4.15
CA ARG A 308 -1.55 -35.94 -3.14
C ARG A 308 -1.22 -37.28 -3.81
N PRO A 309 -0.49 -38.16 -3.09
CA PRO A 309 -1.17 -39.23 -2.37
C PRO A 309 -0.68 -39.23 -0.90
N GLY A 310 -1.52 -39.29 0.14
CA GLY A 310 -2.52 -40.31 0.37
C GLY A 310 -2.09 -41.13 1.59
N THR A 311 -2.28 -40.61 2.81
CA THR A 311 -2.36 -41.44 4.03
C THR A 311 -3.35 -40.81 5.01
N SER A 312 -4.32 -41.62 5.39
CA SER A 312 -5.31 -41.43 6.44
C SER A 312 -4.67 -41.10 7.79
N PHE A 313 -5.29 -40.23 8.60
CA PHE A 313 -5.82 -40.58 9.93
C PHE A 313 -6.34 -39.35 10.69
N LYS A 314 -7.59 -39.50 11.19
CA LYS A 314 -8.20 -38.95 12.41
C LYS A 314 -8.44 -37.43 12.55
N LYS A 315 -9.73 -37.08 12.58
CA LYS A 315 -10.34 -35.86 13.16
C LYS A 315 -9.85 -35.64 14.61
N PRO A 316 -9.87 -34.37 15.10
CA PRO A 316 -10.92 -34.07 16.07
C PRO A 316 -11.53 -32.65 16.02
N ARG A 317 -12.83 -32.64 16.31
CA ARG A 317 -13.62 -31.72 17.15
C ARG A 317 -13.41 -30.20 17.03
N SER A 318 -14.47 -29.58 16.52
CA SER A 318 -14.92 -28.21 16.78
C SER A 318 -14.94 -27.87 18.27
N SER A 319 -14.28 -26.77 18.65
CA SER A 319 -14.49 -26.11 19.93
C SER A 319 -14.33 -24.60 19.79
N SER A 320 -15.45 -23.92 20.02
CA SER A 320 -15.60 -22.64 20.73
C SER A 320 -14.73 -21.45 20.32
N ARG A 321 -15.36 -20.56 19.56
CA ARG A 321 -14.97 -19.18 19.29
C ARG A 321 -15.23 -18.35 20.56
N GLY A 322 -14.22 -18.23 21.43
CA GLY A 322 -14.25 -17.35 22.60
C GLY A 322 -13.86 -15.92 22.23
N HIS A 323 -14.79 -14.98 22.42
CA HIS A 323 -14.54 -13.55 22.38
C HIS A 323 -13.53 -13.14 23.45
N ILE A 324 -12.39 -12.56 23.06
CA ILE A 324 -11.50 -11.86 23.99
C ILE A 324 -11.97 -10.40 24.07
N ARG A 325 -12.56 -10.05 25.22
CA ARG A 325 -12.79 -8.67 25.66
C ARG A 325 -11.44 -8.07 26.06
N SER A 326 -11.11 -6.94 25.47
CA SER A 326 -10.03 -6.06 25.91
C SER A 326 -10.53 -5.21 27.08
N HIS A 327 -9.98 -5.41 28.28
CA HIS A 327 -10.03 -4.42 29.35
C HIS A 327 -8.60 -4.05 29.73
N SER A 328 -8.22 -2.84 29.37
CA SER A 328 -7.00 -2.16 29.81
C SER A 328 -7.40 -1.12 30.85
N GLU A 329 -7.21 -1.40 32.13
CA GLU A 329 -7.12 -0.37 33.16
C GLU A 329 -5.92 -0.71 34.05
N HIS A 330 -4.83 0.03 33.82
CA HIS A 330 -3.68 0.07 34.71
C HIS A 330 -3.98 1.05 35.85
N GLU A 331 -4.15 0.52 37.05
CA GLU A 331 -4.00 1.33 38.27
C GLU A 331 -2.51 1.56 38.54
N ARG A 332 -2.13 2.84 38.67
CA ARG A 332 -0.80 3.27 39.12
C ARG A 332 -0.73 3.15 40.64
N PRO A 333 0.33 2.57 41.23
CA PRO A 333 0.61 2.78 42.64
C PRO A 333 1.42 4.07 42.83
N ALA A 334 0.83 5.01 43.57
CA ALA A 334 1.53 6.13 44.18
C ALA A 334 2.17 5.68 45.49
N SER A 335 3.49 5.81 45.63
CA SER A 335 4.11 5.98 46.94
C SER A 335 5.52 6.56 46.81
N SER A 336 5.62 7.87 46.95
CA SER A 336 6.86 8.56 47.30
C SER A 336 6.96 8.57 48.83
N LYS A 337 7.95 7.87 49.38
CA LYS A 337 8.33 8.01 50.79
C LYS A 337 9.69 8.72 50.87
N ARG A 338 9.64 9.89 51.50
CA ARG A 338 10.80 10.70 51.92
C ARG A 338 11.68 9.90 52.88
N ILE A 339 12.98 10.00 52.70
CA ILE A 339 14.01 9.58 53.65
C ILE A 339 14.36 10.80 54.51
N PRO A 340 14.37 10.71 55.85
CA PRO A 340 15.00 11.72 56.70
C PRO A 340 16.50 11.47 56.77
N LEU A 341 17.29 12.52 56.55
CA LEU A 341 18.71 12.56 56.85
C LEU A 341 18.90 12.62 58.37
N HIS A 342 19.83 11.83 58.88
CA HIS A 342 20.38 11.93 60.22
C HIS A 342 21.89 12.13 60.14
#